data_AF-A0A8R7PPV1-F1
#
_entry.id   AF-A0A8R7PPV1-F1
#
_cell.length_a   1.000
_cell.length_b   1.000
_cell.length_c   1.000
_cell.angle_alpha   90.00
_cell.angle_beta   90.00
_cell.angle_gamma   90.00
#
_symmetry.space_group_name_H-M   'P 1'
#
loop_
_entity.id
_entity.type
_entity.pdbx_description
1 polymer ?
#
loop_
_entity_poly.entity_id
_entity_poly.type
_entity_poly.pdbx_seq_one_letter_code
_entity_poly.pdbx_strand_id
1 'polypeptide(L)'
;MASPTLAFPGGACPTVGVGGFLSGGGIGLMMRKFGTGADNVLDARIVNADGDVLDKAAMGEDLFWAIRGGGGESFGVVVSWKLK
;
A
#
# COMPACT_ATOMS: atom_id res chain seq x y z
N MET A 1 -16.86 12.53 -8.39
CA MET A 1 -17.71 12.03 -7.28
C MET A 1 -17.27 10.61 -6.92
N ALA A 2 -17.35 10.24 -5.65
CA ALA A 2 -17.13 8.85 -5.23
C ALA A 2 -18.25 7.94 -5.76
N SER A 3 -17.92 6.68 -6.08
CA SER A 3 -18.91 5.69 -6.49
C SER A 3 -19.74 5.23 -5.28
N PRO A 4 -21.08 5.08 -5.39
CA PRO A 4 -21.90 4.57 -4.30
C PRO A 4 -21.80 3.03 -4.13
N THR A 5 -21.16 2.33 -5.07
CA THR A 5 -21.09 0.86 -5.09
C THR A 5 -19.68 0.31 -4.88
N LEU A 6 -18.67 1.17 -4.73
CA LEU A 6 -17.28 0.77 -4.54
C LEU A 6 -16.69 1.39 -3.26
N ALA A 7 -15.82 0.65 -2.60
CA ALA A 7 -15.09 1.08 -1.42
C ALA A 7 -13.74 0.35 -1.33
N PHE A 8 -12.85 0.86 -0.50
CA PHE A 8 -11.55 0.27 -0.20
C PHE A 8 -11.41 0.07 1.32
N PRO A 9 -10.81 -1.02 1.83
CA PRO A 9 -10.58 -1.23 3.26
C PRO A 9 -9.56 -0.24 3.85
N GLY A 10 -10.00 1.00 4.05
CA GLY A 10 -9.25 2.10 4.65
C GLY A 10 -9.43 2.20 6.16
N GLY A 11 -8.65 3.10 6.78
CA GLY A 11 -8.72 3.42 8.20
C GLY A 11 -9.94 4.27 8.58
N ALA A 12 -10.20 4.39 9.88
CA ALA A 12 -11.30 5.21 10.39
C ALA A 12 -11.01 6.73 10.35
N CYS A 13 -9.73 7.11 10.35
CA CYS A 13 -9.29 8.50 10.41
C CYS A 13 -9.07 9.05 8.99
N PRO A 14 -9.86 10.05 8.51
CA PRO A 14 -9.85 10.49 7.12
C PRO A 14 -8.59 11.26 6.71
N THR A 15 -7.83 11.78 7.69
CA THR A 15 -6.60 12.56 7.46
C THR A 15 -5.35 11.69 7.34
N VAL A 16 -5.45 10.38 7.58
CA VAL A 16 -4.29 9.47 7.51
C VAL A 16 -3.90 9.27 6.05
N GLY A 17 -2.61 9.50 5.76
CA GLY A 17 -2.04 9.30 4.43
C GLY A 17 -1.86 7.83 4.06
N VAL A 18 -1.98 7.52 2.76
CA VAL A 18 -1.87 6.15 2.24
C VAL A 18 -0.48 5.53 2.35
N GLY A 19 0.58 6.35 2.44
CA GLY A 19 1.97 5.89 2.52
C GLY A 19 2.17 4.93 3.69
N GLY A 20 2.15 5.46 4.92
CA GLY A 20 2.28 4.65 6.13
C GLY A 20 1.11 3.70 6.37
N PHE A 21 -0.12 4.09 5.98
CA PHE A 21 -1.29 3.23 6.17
C PHE A 21 -1.15 1.90 5.41
N LEU A 22 -0.84 1.95 4.12
CA LEU A 22 -0.70 0.73 3.32
C LEU A 22 0.60 0.01 3.64
N SER A 23 1.69 0.75 3.87
CA SER A 23 2.97 0.11 4.10
C SER A 23 3.09 -0.59 5.46
N GLY A 24 2.31 -0.14 6.45
CA GLY A 24 2.21 -0.75 7.77
C GLY A 24 1.04 -1.74 7.92
N GLY A 25 0.37 -2.12 6.83
CA GLY A 25 -0.75 -3.06 6.82
C GLY A 25 -2.09 -2.37 6.59
N GLY A 26 -2.48 -1.46 7.49
CA GLY A 26 -3.67 -0.63 7.31
C GLY A 26 -4.96 -1.37 7.71
N ILE A 27 -5.39 -1.15 8.95
CA ILE A 27 -6.57 -1.79 9.53
C ILE A 27 -7.73 -0.80 9.61
N GLY A 28 -8.95 -1.30 9.39
CA GLY A 28 -10.18 -0.53 9.55
C GLY A 28 -11.42 -1.40 9.66
N LEU A 29 -12.59 -0.77 9.60
CA LEU A 29 -13.89 -1.43 9.85
C LEU A 29 -14.21 -2.54 8.83
N MET A 30 -13.64 -2.45 7.64
CA MET A 30 -13.82 -3.41 6.55
C MET A 30 -12.90 -4.63 6.63
N MET A 31 -11.96 -4.67 7.59
CA MET A 31 -10.89 -5.69 7.63
C MET A 31 -11.41 -7.12 7.66
N ARG A 32 -12.49 -7.36 8.39
CA ARG A 32 -13.03 -8.71 8.60
C ARG A 32 -13.60 -9.33 7.32
N LYS A 33 -13.95 -8.50 6.34
CA LYS A 33 -14.54 -8.95 5.08
C LYS A 33 -13.53 -8.95 3.94
N PHE A 34 -12.59 -8.01 3.94
CA PHE A 34 -11.71 -7.76 2.78
C PHE A 34 -10.21 -7.80 3.09
N GLY A 35 -9.82 -8.12 4.33
CA GLY A 35 -8.42 -8.03 4.77
C GLY A 35 -7.97 -6.60 5.04
N THR A 36 -6.67 -6.43 5.27
CA THR A 36 -6.03 -5.13 5.48
C THR A 36 -5.94 -4.32 4.18
N GLY A 37 -5.59 -3.03 4.28
CA GLY A 37 -5.31 -2.21 3.10
C GLY A 37 -4.18 -2.80 2.25
N ALA A 38 -3.13 -3.32 2.89
CA ALA A 38 -1.98 -3.95 2.25
C ALA A 38 -2.34 -5.23 1.47
N ASP A 39 -3.33 -5.99 1.95
CA ASP A 39 -3.83 -7.18 1.24
C ASP A 39 -4.49 -6.83 -0.11
N ASN A 40 -4.88 -5.56 -0.29
CA ASN A 40 -5.58 -5.06 -1.48
C ASN A 40 -4.68 -4.23 -2.42
N VAL A 41 -3.36 -4.27 -2.19
CA VAL A 41 -2.35 -3.67 -3.09
C VAL A 41 -1.99 -4.65 -4.20
N LEU A 42 -2.19 -4.24 -5.45
CA LEU A 42 -1.89 -5.01 -6.66
C LEU A 42 -0.48 -4.73 -7.22
N ASP A 43 0.03 -3.52 -7.02
CA ASP A 43 1.32 -3.04 -7.53
C ASP A 43 1.75 -1.78 -6.74
N ALA A 44 3.01 -1.39 -6.84
CA ALA A 44 3.54 -0.18 -6.24
C ALA A 44 4.68 0.40 -7.10
N ARG A 45 4.97 1.69 -6.93
CA ARG A 45 6.23 2.28 -7.40
C ARG A 45 7.02 2.78 -6.22
N ILE A 46 8.29 2.40 -6.15
CA ILE A 46 9.21 2.77 -5.07
C ILE A 46 10.51 3.31 -5.64
N VAL A 47 11.08 4.32 -4.99
CA VAL A 47 12.45 4.76 -5.22
C VAL A 47 13.35 4.01 -4.25
N ASN A 48 14.30 3.24 -4.78
CA ASN A 48 15.28 2.49 -3.97
C ASN A 48 16.43 3.39 -3.48
N ALA A 49 17.38 2.82 -2.75
CA ALA A 49 18.55 3.54 -2.23
C ALA A 49 19.49 4.06 -3.34
N ASP A 50 19.47 3.43 -4.52
CA ASP A 50 20.26 3.83 -5.68
C ASP A 50 19.61 4.95 -6.50
N GLY A 51 18.35 5.32 -6.18
CA GLY A 51 17.58 6.35 -6.86
C GLY A 51 16.74 5.85 -8.04
N ASP A 52 16.69 4.54 -8.26
CA ASP A 52 15.88 3.93 -9.32
C ASP A 52 14.41 3.87 -8.94
N VAL A 53 13.53 4.14 -9.91
CA VAL A 53 12.08 3.96 -9.76
C VAL A 53 11.70 2.56 -10.21
N LEU A 54 11.33 1.71 -9.25
CA LEU A 54 10.97 0.32 -9.47
C LEU A 54 9.46 0.13 -9.39
N ASP A 55 8.88 -0.58 -10.36
CA ASP A 55 7.53 -1.16 -10.25
C ASP A 55 7.59 -2.56 -9.62
N LYS A 56 6.44 -3.25 -9.47
CA LYS A 56 6.42 -4.60 -8.90
C LYS A 56 7.38 -5.57 -9.61
N ALA A 57 7.44 -5.51 -10.94
CA ALA A 57 8.27 -6.43 -11.71
C ALA A 57 9.76 -6.17 -11.49
N ALA A 58 10.16 -4.89 -11.46
CA ALA A 58 11.55 -4.49 -11.24
C ALA A 58 12.01 -4.65 -9.78
N MET A 59 11.13 -4.44 -8.81
CA MET A 59 11.47 -4.55 -7.38
C MET A 59 11.55 -6.00 -6.89
N GLY A 60 10.89 -6.93 -7.59
CA GLY A 60 10.79 -8.34 -7.19
C GLY A 60 9.76 -8.60 -6.09
N GLU A 61 9.38 -9.88 -5.93
CA GLU A 61 8.30 -10.28 -5.01
C GLU A 61 8.67 -10.08 -3.53
N ASP A 62 9.95 -10.20 -3.15
CA ASP A 62 10.40 -10.04 -1.76
C ASP A 62 10.23 -8.60 -1.27
N LEU A 63 10.68 -7.62 -2.07
CA LEU A 63 10.50 -6.21 -1.76
C LEU A 63 9.03 -5.81 -1.84
N PHE A 64 8.30 -6.32 -2.84
CA PHE A 64 6.85 -6.10 -2.93
C PHE A 64 6.07 -6.70 -1.75
N TRP A 65 6.53 -7.81 -1.18
CA TRP A 65 6.00 -8.35 0.07
C TRP A 65 6.34 -7.45 1.26
N ALA A 66 7.59 -7.04 1.40
CA ALA A 66 8.09 -6.27 2.53
C ALA A 66 7.35 -4.92 2.69
N ILE A 67 7.12 -4.21 1.59
CA ILE A 67 6.46 -2.90 1.65
C ILE A 67 4.96 -2.98 1.91
N ARG A 68 4.35 -4.17 1.96
CA ARG A 68 2.91 -4.38 2.21
C ARG A 68 2.66 -4.90 3.63
N GLY A 69 3.22 -4.22 4.62
CA GLY A 69 3.03 -4.55 6.04
C GLY A 69 4.26 -4.34 6.91
N GLY A 70 5.47 -4.34 6.31
CA GLY A 70 6.74 -4.21 7.02
C GLY A 70 7.16 -2.78 7.36
N GLY A 71 6.39 -1.75 6.98
CA GLY A 71 6.77 -0.34 7.09
C GLY A 71 7.63 0.09 5.90
N GLY A 72 7.09 0.96 5.06
CA GLY A 72 7.70 1.35 3.79
C GLY A 72 8.97 2.19 3.96
N GLU A 73 9.06 2.92 5.07
CA GLU A 73 10.16 3.80 5.43
C GLU A 73 11.52 3.08 5.53
N SER A 74 11.51 1.76 5.75
CA SER A 74 12.73 0.96 5.89
C SER A 74 13.28 0.47 4.54
N PHE A 75 12.49 0.53 3.47
CA PHE A 75 12.82 -0.11 2.19
C PHE A 75 12.96 0.87 1.02
N GLY A 76 12.58 2.14 1.20
CA GLY A 76 12.71 3.18 0.19
C GLY A 76 11.59 4.21 0.28
N VAL A 77 11.35 4.94 -0.80
CA VAL A 77 10.30 5.95 -0.88
C VAL A 77 9.21 5.49 -1.83
N VAL A 78 8.08 5.02 -1.29
CA VAL A 78 6.92 4.63 -2.12
C VAL A 78 6.25 5.89 -2.68
N VAL A 79 6.15 5.96 -4.00
CA VAL A 79 5.58 7.11 -4.73
C VAL A 79 4.20 6.82 -5.30
N SER A 80 3.79 5.56 -5.43
CA SER A 80 2.43 5.21 -5.83
C SER A 80 2.02 3.80 -5.42
N TRP A 81 0.71 3.60 -5.25
CA TRP A 81 0.08 2.30 -5.01
C TRP A 81 -0.99 2.04 -6.06
N LYS A 82 -1.05 0.82 -6.59
CA LYS A 82 -2.17 0.33 -7.40
C LYS A 82 -3.06 -0.54 -6.52
N LEU A 83 -4.31 -0.14 -6.36
CA LEU A 83 -5.27 -0.80 -5.48
C LEU A 83 -6.30 -1.61 -6.29
N LYS A 84 -6.85 -2.65 -5.65
CA LYS A 84 -7.93 -3.48 -6.20
C LYS A 84 -9.30 -2.80 -6.11
#